data_AF-A0A653CJV6-F1
#
_entry.id   AF-A0A653CJV6-F1
#
_cell.length_a   1.000
_cell.length_b   1.000
_cell.length_c   1.000
_cell.angle_alpha   90.00
_cell.angle_beta   90.00
_cell.angle_gamma   90.00
#
_symmetry.space_group_name_H-M   'P 1'
#
loop_
_entity.id
_entity.type
_entity.pdbx_description
1 polymer ?
#
loop_
_entity_poly.entity_id
_entity_poly.type
_entity_poly.pdbx_seq_one_letter_code
_entity_poly.pdbx_strand_id
1 'polypeptide(L)'
;MEELAYAAAFCVLGVWQPVDYTREKFYRFLNESRPHILKYCEYLDQRQVCKDYFTPILTEEGVCYSFNILDKADMFRDNVEFILPSYHSATPVKHWDVEKGYTAFEIDAYPRRALRVGQKHALSVMLKTKKEDAEYDRCANYESGYRINVHFPSVYPDVTQNYFAVPLGQLVSGLIIPEMIRTSEGVKRFHPKTRDCYFQSERPLQFFKVYSQTNCLMECKANYTLKICGCVGFH
;
A
#
# COMPACT_ATOMS: atom_id res chain seq x y z
N MET A 1 -29.83 13.75 -19.44
CA MET A 1 -28.44 13.88 -19.92
C MET A 1 -27.62 14.27 -18.70
N GLU A 2 -27.12 13.28 -17.97
CA GLU A 2 -26.14 13.52 -16.92
C GLU A 2 -24.78 13.66 -17.61
N GLU A 3 -24.16 14.83 -17.49
CA GLU A 3 -22.77 15.05 -17.86
C GLU A 3 -21.89 14.20 -16.93
N LEU A 4 -21.49 13.03 -17.42
CA LEU A 4 -20.43 12.24 -16.82
C LEU A 4 -19.11 13.02 -17.01
N ALA A 5 -18.72 13.77 -15.98
CA ALA A 5 -17.40 14.37 -15.91
C ALA A 5 -16.36 13.26 -15.71
N TYR A 6 -15.68 12.87 -16.80
CA TYR A 6 -14.52 12.00 -16.74
C TYR A 6 -13.35 12.78 -16.13
N ALA A 7 -13.06 12.59 -14.85
CA ALA A 7 -11.79 13.01 -14.29
C ALA A 7 -10.76 11.91 -14.59
N ALA A 8 -9.99 12.10 -15.66
CA ALA A 8 -8.78 11.32 -15.89
C ALA A 8 -7.75 11.64 -14.79
N ALA A 9 -6.87 10.69 -14.47
CA ALA A 9 -5.71 10.93 -13.63
C ALA A 9 -4.94 12.16 -14.17
N PHE A 10 -4.87 13.21 -13.34
CA PHE A 10 -4.20 14.50 -13.53
C PHE A 10 -3.44 14.69 -14.86
N CYS A 11 -4.19 14.97 -15.92
CA CYS A 11 -3.66 15.65 -17.09
C CYS A 11 -3.71 17.14 -16.82
N VAL A 12 -2.62 17.87 -17.07
CA VAL A 12 -2.69 19.32 -17.25
C VAL A 12 -3.36 19.59 -18.61
N LEU A 13 -4.64 19.22 -18.76
CA LEU A 13 -5.50 19.85 -19.74
C LEU A 13 -5.91 21.17 -19.10
N GLY A 14 -5.45 22.27 -19.68
CA GLY A 14 -5.56 23.64 -19.16
C GLY A 14 -6.99 24.16 -19.01
N VAL A 15 -7.77 23.55 -18.13
CA VAL A 15 -9.04 24.05 -17.62
C VAL A 15 -9.10 23.65 -16.14
N TRP A 16 -8.38 24.39 -15.29
CA TRP A 16 -8.66 24.39 -13.85
C TRP A 16 -9.99 25.10 -13.64
N GLN A 17 -11.10 24.41 -13.90
CA GLN A 17 -12.36 24.79 -13.30
C GLN A 17 -12.34 24.22 -11.88
N PRO A 18 -12.43 25.06 -10.83
CA PRO A 18 -12.60 24.55 -9.48
C PRO A 18 -13.92 23.79 -9.42
N VAL A 19 -13.84 22.47 -9.48
CA VAL A 19 -15.01 21.61 -9.27
C VAL A 19 -15.23 21.57 -7.76
N ASP A 20 -16.34 22.15 -7.31
CA ASP A 20 -16.76 22.09 -5.91
C ASP A 20 -17.15 20.65 -5.57
N TYR A 21 -16.16 19.88 -5.13
CA TYR A 21 -16.31 18.48 -4.79
C TYR A 21 -16.47 18.35 -3.28
N THR A 22 -17.63 17.88 -2.84
CA THR A 22 -17.79 17.45 -1.45
C THR A 22 -16.92 16.22 -1.19
N ARG A 23 -16.45 16.07 0.05
CA ARG A 23 -15.65 14.93 0.51
C ARG A 23 -16.27 13.61 0.02
N GLU A 24 -17.58 13.43 0.18
CA GLU A 24 -18.29 12.22 -0.22
C GLU A 24 -18.26 11.93 -1.72
N LYS A 25 -18.49 12.95 -2.58
CA LYS A 25 -18.45 12.78 -4.03
C LYS A 25 -17.06 12.27 -4.46
N PHE A 26 -16.00 12.76 -3.84
CA PHE A 26 -14.62 12.39 -4.19
C PHE A 26 -14.36 10.90 -3.96
N TYR A 27 -14.74 10.37 -2.80
CA TYR A 27 -14.59 8.94 -2.50
C TYR A 27 -15.47 8.06 -3.37
N ARG A 28 -16.68 8.53 -3.69
CA ARG A 28 -17.58 7.85 -4.61
C ARG A 28 -16.95 7.72 -5.99
N PHE A 29 -16.41 8.83 -6.50
CA PHE A 29 -15.69 8.88 -7.77
C PHE A 29 -14.50 7.92 -7.80
N LEU A 30 -13.65 7.92 -6.74
CA LEU A 30 -12.53 6.98 -6.65
C LEU A 30 -12.98 5.52 -6.65
N ASN A 31 -14.09 5.22 -5.97
CA ASN A 31 -14.62 3.87 -5.91
C ASN A 31 -15.23 3.41 -7.25
N GLU A 32 -15.92 4.29 -7.95
CA GLU A 32 -16.52 4.01 -9.27
C GLU A 32 -15.47 3.90 -10.37
N SER A 33 -14.43 4.74 -10.30
CA SER A 33 -13.33 4.78 -11.29
C SER A 33 -12.20 3.80 -10.99
N ARG A 34 -12.37 2.91 -10.00
CA ARG A 34 -11.32 1.98 -9.59
C ARG A 34 -10.89 1.07 -10.75
N PRO A 35 -9.59 0.92 -11.02
CA PRO A 35 -9.14 0.19 -12.19
C PRO A 35 -9.15 -1.32 -11.90
N HIS A 36 -9.82 -2.10 -12.76
CA HIS A 36 -9.88 -3.56 -12.63
C HIS A 36 -8.68 -4.23 -13.33
N ILE A 37 -7.49 -4.02 -12.75
CA ILE A 37 -6.21 -4.38 -13.39
C ILE A 37 -5.81 -5.85 -13.21
N LEU A 38 -6.28 -6.54 -12.18
CA LEU A 38 -5.88 -7.92 -11.89
C LEU A 38 -6.64 -8.91 -12.81
N LYS A 39 -5.92 -9.63 -13.67
CA LYS A 39 -6.49 -10.65 -14.57
C LYS A 39 -6.26 -12.07 -14.07
N TYR A 40 -5.04 -12.35 -13.61
CA TYR A 40 -4.62 -13.67 -13.17
C TYR A 40 -3.69 -13.54 -11.97
N CYS A 41 -3.86 -14.40 -10.98
CA CYS A 41 -3.02 -14.44 -9.79
C CYS A 41 -2.73 -15.90 -9.46
N GLU A 42 -1.46 -16.17 -9.21
CA GLU A 42 -0.96 -17.46 -8.75
C GLU A 42 0.00 -17.22 -7.60
N TYR A 43 -0.12 -18.05 -6.58
CA TYR A 43 0.75 -18.01 -5.41
C TYR A 43 0.98 -19.45 -4.94
N LEU A 44 2.24 -19.81 -4.70
CA LEU A 44 2.63 -21.16 -4.29
C LEU A 44 2.15 -22.27 -5.25
N ASP A 45 2.31 -22.06 -6.57
CA ASP A 45 1.90 -23.02 -7.63
C ASP A 45 0.39 -23.31 -7.63
N GLN A 46 -0.40 -22.40 -7.05
CA GLN A 46 -1.85 -22.52 -6.96
C GLN A 46 -2.51 -21.27 -7.52
N ARG A 47 -3.42 -21.48 -8.47
CA ARG A 47 -4.24 -20.41 -9.02
C ARG A 47 -5.19 -19.88 -7.94
N GLN A 48 -5.13 -18.57 -7.71
CA GLN A 48 -5.93 -17.89 -6.70
C GLN A 48 -7.00 -17.00 -7.31
N VAL A 49 -8.03 -16.71 -6.53
CA VAL A 49 -8.98 -15.65 -6.83
C VAL A 49 -8.33 -14.32 -6.43
N CYS A 50 -7.92 -13.51 -7.41
CA CYS A 50 -7.19 -12.26 -7.18
C CYS A 50 -7.86 -11.33 -6.15
N LYS A 51 -9.20 -11.26 -6.15
CA LYS A 51 -9.96 -10.39 -5.24
C LYS A 51 -9.80 -10.76 -3.75
N ASP A 52 -9.50 -12.02 -3.46
CA ASP A 52 -9.36 -12.52 -2.08
C ASP A 52 -7.92 -12.37 -1.56
N TYR A 53 -6.97 -12.15 -2.49
CA TYR A 53 -5.55 -12.02 -2.19
C TYR A 53 -5.06 -10.58 -2.28
N PHE A 54 -5.74 -9.70 -3.00
CA PHE A 54 -5.37 -8.31 -3.16
C PHE A 54 -6.38 -7.37 -2.51
N THR A 55 -5.93 -6.63 -1.50
CA THR A 55 -6.71 -5.63 -0.78
C THR A 55 -6.63 -4.29 -1.51
N PRO A 56 -7.77 -3.65 -1.85
CA PRO A 56 -7.77 -2.30 -2.40
C PRO A 56 -7.41 -1.27 -1.32
N ILE A 57 -6.51 -0.35 -1.64
CA ILE A 57 -6.03 0.72 -0.76
C ILE A 57 -6.03 2.05 -1.52
N LEU A 58 -6.09 3.17 -0.79
CA LEU A 58 -6.10 4.52 -1.37
C LEU A 58 -4.76 5.19 -1.19
N THR A 59 -4.09 5.58 -2.27
CA THR A 59 -2.76 6.19 -2.21
C THR A 59 -2.75 7.55 -2.92
N GLU A 60 -1.59 8.19 -2.95
CA GLU A 60 -1.34 9.43 -3.71
C GLU A 60 -1.70 9.30 -5.19
N GLU A 61 -1.57 8.10 -5.76
CA GLU A 61 -1.84 7.78 -7.17
C GLU A 61 -3.26 7.21 -7.38
N GLY A 62 -4.11 7.26 -6.36
CA GLY A 62 -5.48 6.73 -6.39
C GLY A 62 -5.60 5.30 -5.86
N VAL A 63 -6.46 4.49 -6.49
CA VAL A 63 -6.76 3.13 -6.01
C VAL A 63 -5.66 2.15 -6.41
N CYS A 64 -4.95 1.63 -5.41
CA CYS A 64 -3.95 0.57 -5.56
C CYS A 64 -4.43 -0.75 -4.95
N TYR A 65 -3.72 -1.84 -5.26
CA TYR A 65 -4.01 -3.17 -4.76
C TYR A 65 -2.77 -3.77 -4.08
N SER A 66 -2.90 -4.23 -2.84
CA SER A 66 -1.78 -4.83 -2.09
C SER A 66 -2.07 -6.29 -1.72
N PHE A 67 -1.09 -7.16 -1.92
CA PHE A 67 -1.22 -8.61 -1.74
C PHE A 67 -1.18 -9.07 -0.26
N ASN A 68 -0.37 -8.40 0.57
CA ASN A 68 -0.01 -8.91 1.90
C ASN A 68 0.08 -7.80 2.95
N ILE A 69 -0.71 -6.74 2.77
CA ILE A 69 -0.81 -5.63 3.71
C ILE A 69 -1.69 -6.00 4.90
N LEU A 70 -1.37 -5.48 6.09
CA LEU A 70 -2.21 -5.71 7.26
C LEU A 70 -3.62 -5.12 7.10
N ASP A 71 -4.59 -5.73 7.80
CA ASP A 71 -5.92 -5.15 7.90
C ASP A 71 -5.86 -3.80 8.61
N LYS A 72 -6.78 -2.90 8.28
CA LYS A 72 -6.83 -1.58 8.91
C LYS A 72 -6.95 -1.64 10.42
N ALA A 73 -7.68 -2.63 10.96
CA ALA A 73 -7.81 -2.84 12.39
C ALA A 73 -6.51 -3.33 13.02
N ASP A 74 -5.60 -3.95 12.27
CA ASP A 74 -4.30 -4.39 12.77
C ASP A 74 -3.21 -3.33 12.57
N MET A 75 -3.32 -2.51 11.52
CA MET A 75 -2.30 -1.51 11.20
C MET A 75 -2.54 -0.16 11.87
N PHE A 76 -3.79 0.27 11.98
CA PHE A 76 -4.17 1.59 12.49
C PHE A 76 -4.85 1.51 13.85
N ARG A 77 -4.76 2.60 14.59
CA ARG A 77 -5.46 2.82 15.86
C ARG A 77 -6.89 3.31 15.60
N ASP A 78 -7.73 3.16 16.62
CA ASP A 78 -9.18 3.39 16.52
C ASP A 78 -9.57 4.85 16.24
N ASN A 79 -8.63 5.79 16.41
CA ASN A 79 -8.78 7.20 16.06
C ASN A 79 -8.59 7.50 14.56
N VAL A 80 -8.28 6.50 13.74
CA VAL A 80 -8.14 6.64 12.28
C VAL A 80 -9.44 6.19 11.61
N GLU A 81 -10.12 7.14 10.96
CA GLU A 81 -11.38 6.88 10.26
C GLU A 81 -11.17 6.50 8.79
N PHE A 82 -11.79 5.41 8.37
CA PHE A 82 -11.81 4.96 6.98
C PHE A 82 -13.14 5.30 6.33
N ILE A 83 -13.09 6.24 5.37
CA ILE A 83 -14.30 6.74 4.70
C ILE A 83 -14.91 5.70 3.76
N LEU A 84 -14.07 4.83 3.18
CA LEU A 84 -14.50 3.68 2.38
C LEU A 84 -14.33 2.40 3.20
N PRO A 85 -15.40 1.83 3.79
CA PRO A 85 -15.29 0.68 4.70
C PRO A 85 -14.80 -0.60 4.03
N SER A 86 -14.93 -0.72 2.71
CA SER A 86 -14.44 -1.88 1.94
C SER A 86 -12.97 -1.78 1.55
N TYR A 87 -12.36 -0.61 1.73
CA TYR A 87 -10.94 -0.39 1.46
C TYR A 87 -10.12 -0.69 2.71
N HIS A 88 -8.90 -1.16 2.46
CA HIS A 88 -7.96 -1.56 3.49
C HIS A 88 -8.51 -2.66 4.42
N SER A 89 -9.49 -3.42 3.92
CA SER A 89 -10.08 -4.57 4.60
C SER A 89 -9.35 -5.82 4.12
N ALA A 90 -8.39 -6.27 4.91
CA ALA A 90 -7.53 -7.43 4.62
C ALA A 90 -7.86 -8.59 5.57
N THR A 91 -7.08 -9.66 5.49
CA THR A 91 -7.20 -10.75 6.46
C THR A 91 -6.65 -10.28 7.80
N PRO A 92 -7.35 -10.50 8.93
CA PRO A 92 -6.81 -10.19 10.25
C PRO A 92 -5.49 -10.95 10.51
N VAL A 93 -4.58 -10.31 11.25
CA VAL A 93 -3.30 -10.91 11.64
C VAL A 93 -3.52 -12.23 12.35
N LYS A 94 -2.74 -13.24 11.93
CA LYS A 94 -2.82 -14.59 12.49
C LYS A 94 -1.42 -15.20 12.57
N HIS A 95 -1.03 -15.61 13.78
CA HIS A 95 0.27 -16.24 14.06
C HIS A 95 1.50 -15.43 13.61
N TRP A 96 1.42 -14.10 13.68
CA TRP A 96 2.53 -13.21 13.33
C TRP A 96 2.62 -12.03 14.31
N ASP A 97 3.85 -11.67 14.64
CA ASP A 97 4.21 -10.50 15.44
C ASP A 97 5.40 -9.80 14.78
N VAL A 98 5.42 -8.47 14.82
CA VAL A 98 6.45 -7.68 14.12
C VAL A 98 7.87 -7.91 14.67
N GLU A 99 8.02 -8.14 15.98
CA GLU A 99 9.34 -8.32 16.61
C GLU A 99 9.75 -9.80 16.69
N LYS A 100 8.79 -10.69 16.93
CA LYS A 100 9.00 -12.14 17.11
C LYS A 100 8.89 -12.92 15.81
N GLY A 101 8.25 -12.36 14.78
CA GLY A 101 7.97 -13.03 13.51
C GLY A 101 6.80 -14.00 13.63
N TYR A 102 6.86 -15.07 12.83
CA TYR A 102 5.82 -16.10 12.81
C TYR A 102 5.88 -17.00 14.04
N THR A 103 4.80 -17.04 14.81
CA THR A 103 4.74 -17.74 16.11
C THR A 103 4.33 -19.20 15.98
N ALA A 104 3.74 -19.58 14.85
CA ALA A 104 3.36 -20.97 14.56
C ALA A 104 4.01 -21.48 13.26
N PHE A 105 4.11 -22.80 13.17
CA PHE A 105 4.53 -23.51 11.96
C PHE A 105 3.39 -23.69 10.95
N GLU A 106 2.18 -23.25 11.30
CA GLU A 106 0.99 -23.41 10.47
C GLU A 106 1.15 -22.64 9.14
N ILE A 107 0.57 -23.23 8.09
CA ILE A 107 0.60 -22.70 6.72
C ILE A 107 -0.32 -21.47 6.59
N ASP A 108 -1.33 -21.35 7.47
CA ASP A 108 -2.40 -20.35 7.39
C ASP A 108 -2.11 -19.06 8.17
N ALA A 109 -0.83 -18.77 8.46
CA ALA A 109 -0.42 -17.52 9.07
C ALA A 109 -0.65 -16.31 8.13
N TYR A 110 -1.02 -15.17 8.73
CA TYR A 110 -1.15 -13.88 8.04
C TYR A 110 -0.34 -12.79 8.78
N PRO A 111 0.52 -12.02 8.09
CA PRO A 111 0.79 -11.98 6.65
C PRO A 111 1.33 -13.29 6.06
N ARG A 112 0.98 -13.58 4.80
CA ARG A 112 1.35 -14.83 4.11
C ARG A 112 2.87 -15.00 4.02
N ARG A 113 3.33 -16.23 4.25
CA ARG A 113 4.75 -16.62 4.26
C ARG A 113 5.22 -17.15 2.92
N ALA A 114 6.39 -16.74 2.48
CA ALA A 114 7.13 -17.46 1.44
C ALA A 114 7.63 -18.80 2.01
N LEU A 115 6.93 -19.90 1.70
CA LEU A 115 7.27 -21.23 2.22
C LEU A 115 8.40 -21.92 1.44
N ARG A 116 8.59 -21.53 0.18
CA ARG A 116 9.56 -22.13 -0.74
C ARG A 116 10.16 -21.06 -1.64
N VAL A 117 11.38 -21.31 -2.10
CA VAL A 117 12.08 -20.46 -3.08
C VAL A 117 11.83 -20.99 -4.50
N GLY A 118 11.82 -20.10 -5.48
CA GLY A 118 11.72 -20.45 -6.90
C GLY A 118 10.48 -19.88 -7.58
N GLN A 119 10.55 -19.73 -8.90
CA GLN A 119 9.50 -19.05 -9.70
C GLN A 119 8.12 -19.70 -9.56
N LYS A 120 8.04 -21.03 -9.50
CA LYS A 120 6.78 -21.77 -9.29
C LYS A 120 6.10 -21.47 -7.95
N HIS A 121 6.87 -21.02 -6.96
CA HIS A 121 6.36 -20.70 -5.63
C HIS A 121 6.25 -19.19 -5.39
N ALA A 122 6.60 -18.38 -6.39
CA ALA A 122 6.51 -16.94 -6.32
C ALA A 122 5.06 -16.44 -6.45
N LEU A 123 4.87 -15.15 -6.19
CA LEU A 123 3.67 -14.45 -6.60
C LEU A 123 3.77 -14.14 -8.10
N SER A 124 2.84 -14.67 -8.89
CA SER A 124 2.72 -14.37 -10.32
C SER A 124 1.39 -13.67 -10.57
N VAL A 125 1.46 -12.49 -11.19
CA VAL A 125 0.29 -11.63 -11.43
C VAL A 125 0.30 -11.20 -12.89
N MET A 126 -0.81 -11.42 -13.58
CA MET A 126 -1.05 -10.84 -14.89
C MET A 126 -1.96 -9.62 -14.73
N LEU A 127 -1.45 -8.49 -15.16
CA LEU A 127 -2.18 -7.22 -15.17
C LEU A 127 -2.80 -6.99 -16.55
N LYS A 128 -3.96 -6.33 -16.58
CA LYS A 128 -4.66 -5.92 -17.79
C LYS A 128 -5.01 -4.44 -17.70
N THR A 129 -4.83 -3.74 -18.82
CA THR A 129 -5.32 -2.38 -19.02
C THR A 129 -6.18 -2.38 -20.27
N LYS A 130 -7.25 -1.58 -20.28
CA LYS A 130 -8.06 -1.42 -21.48
C LYS A 130 -7.26 -0.66 -22.52
N LYS A 131 -7.48 -0.96 -23.80
CA LYS A 131 -6.72 -0.33 -24.88
C LYS A 131 -6.95 1.18 -24.91
N GLU A 132 -8.18 1.60 -24.64
CA GLU A 132 -8.58 3.01 -24.63
C GLU A 132 -7.89 3.81 -23.51
N ASP A 133 -7.65 3.18 -22.35
CA ASP A 133 -6.96 3.80 -21.22
C ASP A 133 -5.43 3.89 -21.47
N ALA A 134 -4.86 2.90 -22.19
CA ALA A 134 -3.45 2.86 -22.52
C ALA A 134 -3.07 3.85 -23.64
N GLU A 135 -3.97 4.11 -24.58
CA GLU A 135 -3.77 5.04 -25.70
C GLU A 135 -3.99 6.52 -25.32
N TYR A 136 -4.40 6.78 -24.08
CA TYR A 136 -4.48 8.13 -23.50
C TYR A 136 -3.08 8.63 -23.06
N ASP A 137 -2.11 8.51 -23.97
CA ASP A 137 -0.67 8.80 -23.79
C ASP A 137 -0.35 10.30 -23.61
N ARG A 138 -1.34 11.20 -23.66
CA ARG A 138 -1.11 12.65 -23.53
C ARG A 138 -0.88 13.13 -22.10
N CYS A 139 -1.06 12.26 -21.10
CA CYS A 139 -1.02 12.63 -19.69
C CYS A 139 0.01 11.87 -18.86
N ALA A 140 0.37 10.66 -19.30
CA ALA A 140 1.49 9.96 -18.71
C ALA A 140 2.77 10.62 -19.24
N ASN A 141 3.49 11.33 -18.38
CA ASN A 141 4.80 11.88 -18.68
C ASN A 141 5.81 10.73 -18.94
N TYR A 142 5.76 10.15 -20.14
CA TYR A 142 6.71 9.17 -20.69
C TYR A 142 6.73 7.75 -20.09
N GLU A 143 5.86 7.42 -19.13
CA GLU A 143 5.81 6.08 -18.52
C GLU A 143 4.42 5.43 -18.61
N SER A 144 4.24 4.53 -19.58
CA SER A 144 3.03 3.72 -19.72
C SER A 144 3.24 2.34 -19.08
N GLY A 145 2.45 2.00 -18.06
CA GLY A 145 2.63 0.75 -17.31
C GLY A 145 2.05 0.77 -15.90
N TYR A 146 2.62 -0.04 -15.03
CA TYR A 146 2.24 -0.15 -13.63
C TYR A 146 3.42 0.18 -12.72
N ARG A 147 3.16 0.90 -11.64
CA ARG A 147 4.13 1.07 -10.55
C ARG A 147 3.94 -0.04 -9.54
N ILE A 148 5.02 -0.75 -9.22
CA ILE A 148 5.02 -1.80 -8.20
C ILE A 148 5.90 -1.34 -7.04
N ASN A 149 5.29 -1.25 -5.87
CA ASN A 149 5.96 -0.96 -4.60
C ASN A 149 6.09 -2.28 -3.81
N VAL A 150 7.28 -2.53 -3.25
CA VAL A 150 7.53 -3.65 -2.33
C VAL A 150 7.84 -3.04 -0.97
N HIS A 151 7.01 -3.39 0.01
CA HIS A 151 7.09 -2.84 1.35
C HIS A 151 6.81 -3.89 2.41
N PHE A 152 7.09 -3.55 3.66
CA PHE A 152 6.78 -4.40 4.80
C PHE A 152 5.26 -4.37 5.11
N PRO A 153 4.63 -5.49 5.53
CA PRO A 153 3.18 -5.59 5.70
C PRO A 153 2.53 -4.52 6.58
N SER A 154 3.23 -4.06 7.62
CA SER A 154 2.73 -3.08 8.61
C SER A 154 3.10 -1.63 8.26
N VAL A 155 3.62 -1.38 7.07
CA VAL A 155 4.01 -0.05 6.58
C VAL A 155 3.03 0.36 5.49
N TYR A 156 2.53 1.58 5.59
CA TYR A 156 1.73 2.16 4.51
C TYR A 156 2.62 2.47 3.30
N PRO A 157 2.26 2.02 2.08
CA PRO A 157 3.13 2.17 0.92
C PRO A 157 3.21 3.63 0.46
N ASP A 158 4.44 4.14 0.35
CA ASP A 158 4.74 5.36 -0.40
C ASP A 158 5.02 5.00 -1.87
N VAL A 159 3.99 5.19 -2.69
CA VAL A 159 3.99 4.85 -4.12
C VAL A 159 4.61 5.94 -5.01
N THR A 160 5.02 7.06 -4.44
CA THR A 160 5.60 8.19 -5.20
C THR A 160 7.12 8.17 -5.21
N GLN A 161 7.74 7.72 -4.12
CA GLN A 161 9.19 7.70 -3.97
C GLN A 161 9.79 6.32 -4.25
N ASN A 162 9.09 5.25 -3.88
CA ASN A 162 9.64 3.90 -3.87
C ASN A 162 8.85 2.96 -4.79
N TYR A 163 9.21 2.86 -6.05
CA TYR A 163 8.60 1.89 -6.95
C TYR A 163 9.55 1.49 -8.08
N PHE A 164 9.24 0.37 -8.72
CA PHE A 164 9.74 0.06 -10.05
C PHE A 164 8.59 0.02 -11.04
N ALA A 165 8.84 0.46 -12.27
CA ALA A 165 7.85 0.46 -13.33
C ALA A 165 7.84 -0.90 -14.06
N VAL A 166 6.64 -1.39 -14.36
CA VAL A 166 6.38 -2.57 -15.20
C VAL A 166 5.67 -2.09 -16.46
N PRO A 167 6.35 -2.09 -17.62
CA PRO A 167 5.74 -1.68 -18.88
C PRO A 167 4.61 -2.59 -19.31
N LEU A 168 3.68 -2.05 -20.10
CA LEU A 168 2.60 -2.84 -20.67
C LEU A 168 3.13 -3.92 -21.63
N GLY A 169 2.51 -5.10 -21.61
CA GLY A 169 2.84 -6.19 -22.54
C GLY A 169 4.17 -6.91 -22.26
N GLN A 170 4.88 -6.56 -21.18
CA GLN A 170 6.15 -7.19 -20.82
C GLN A 170 6.00 -8.17 -19.66
N LEU A 171 6.81 -9.23 -19.68
CA LEU A 171 6.98 -10.14 -18.56
C LEU A 171 8.18 -9.66 -17.73
N VAL A 172 7.92 -9.14 -16.53
CA VAL A 172 8.96 -8.69 -15.59
C VAL A 172 9.05 -9.69 -14.44
N SER A 173 10.27 -10.11 -14.10
CA SER A 173 10.56 -10.97 -12.96
C SER A 173 11.52 -10.25 -12.01
N GLY A 174 11.15 -10.16 -10.73
CA GLY A 174 11.98 -9.55 -9.69
C GLY A 174 12.37 -10.59 -8.63
N LEU A 175 13.66 -10.62 -8.27
CA LEU A 175 14.13 -11.38 -7.11
C LEU A 175 14.10 -10.46 -5.88
N ILE A 176 13.33 -10.85 -4.87
CA ILE A 176 13.24 -10.11 -3.60
C ILE A 176 14.21 -10.74 -2.61
N ILE A 177 15.21 -9.97 -2.16
CA ILE A 177 16.18 -10.37 -1.15
C ILE A 177 15.94 -9.50 0.10
N PRO A 178 15.27 -10.02 1.14
CA PRO A 178 15.04 -9.26 2.36
C PRO A 178 16.30 -9.22 3.23
N GLU A 179 16.69 -8.04 3.67
CA GLU A 179 17.74 -7.86 4.66
C GLU A 179 17.12 -7.57 6.04
N MET A 180 17.49 -8.34 7.05
CA MET A 180 16.99 -8.18 8.41
C MET A 180 18.14 -7.94 9.38
N ILE A 181 18.07 -6.83 10.09
CA ILE A 181 19.00 -6.48 11.16
C ILE A 181 18.24 -6.59 12.48
N ARG A 182 18.74 -7.39 13.42
CA ARG A 182 18.16 -7.56 14.76
C ARG A 182 19.11 -7.02 15.82
N THR A 183 18.54 -6.34 16.81
CA THR A 183 19.31 -5.85 17.95
C THR A 183 19.55 -6.98 18.96
N SER A 184 20.78 -7.14 19.44
CA SER A 184 21.12 -8.13 20.47
C SER A 184 20.53 -7.76 21.83
N GLU A 185 20.28 -8.74 22.69
CA GLU A 185 19.71 -8.51 24.03
C GLU A 185 20.56 -7.58 24.91
N GLY A 186 21.88 -7.59 24.73
CA GLY A 186 22.78 -6.66 25.43
C GLY A 186 22.55 -5.21 24.99
N VAL A 187 22.31 -4.99 23.69
CA VAL A 187 22.11 -3.64 23.14
C VAL A 187 20.72 -3.09 23.49
N LYS A 188 19.72 -3.97 23.67
CA LYS A 188 18.36 -3.56 24.11
C LYS A 188 18.33 -2.82 25.45
N ARG A 189 19.36 -3.00 26.29
CA ARG A 189 19.46 -2.36 27.61
C ARG A 189 19.89 -0.89 27.53
N PHE A 190 20.49 -0.46 26.42
CA PHE A 190 20.88 0.93 26.27
C PHE A 190 19.66 1.82 26.02
N HIS A 191 19.67 2.99 26.64
CA HIS A 191 18.62 3.99 26.46
C HIS A 191 18.47 4.35 24.96
N PRO A 192 17.24 4.54 24.42
CA PRO A 192 17.00 4.86 23.01
C PRO A 192 17.92 5.94 22.42
N LYS A 193 18.13 7.04 23.17
CA LYS A 193 19.02 8.14 22.77
C LYS A 193 20.47 7.73 22.48
N THR A 194 20.97 6.65 23.10
CA THR A 194 22.35 6.18 22.91
C THR A 194 22.46 5.25 21.70
N ARG A 195 21.38 4.54 21.36
CA ARG A 195 21.33 3.58 20.22
C ARG A 195 20.66 4.14 18.96
N ASP A 196 20.14 5.36 19.04
CA ASP A 196 19.53 6.13 17.94
C ASP A 196 18.42 5.40 17.16
N CYS A 197 17.74 4.47 17.83
CA CYS A 197 16.59 3.76 17.29
C CYS A 197 15.56 3.50 18.40
N TYR A 198 14.37 3.04 18.05
CA TYR A 198 13.27 2.75 18.99
C TYR A 198 12.72 1.34 18.73
N PHE A 199 12.34 0.65 19.80
CA PHE A 199 11.54 -0.57 19.80
C PHE A 199 10.05 -0.21 19.82
N GLN A 200 9.20 -1.21 19.53
CA GLN A 200 7.76 -1.02 19.48
C GLN A 200 7.18 -0.46 20.79
N SER A 201 7.73 -0.87 21.93
CA SER A 201 7.26 -0.48 23.26
C SER A 201 7.68 0.93 23.71
N GLU A 202 8.70 1.52 23.09
CA GLU A 202 9.27 2.80 23.57
C GLU A 202 8.74 4.02 22.84
N ARG A 203 8.27 3.84 21.60
CA ARG A 203 7.74 4.92 20.78
C ARG A 203 6.38 4.54 20.19
N PRO A 204 5.31 4.61 21.01
CA PRO A 204 3.96 4.44 20.50
C PRO A 204 3.62 5.58 19.54
N LEU A 205 3.18 5.21 18.35
CA LEU A 205 2.70 6.11 17.32
C LEU A 205 1.22 6.49 17.55
N GLN A 206 0.75 7.61 16.99
CA GLN A 206 -0.61 8.16 17.23
C GLN A 206 -1.69 7.56 16.32
N PHE A 207 -1.35 7.18 15.11
CA PHE A 207 -2.24 6.64 14.07
C PHE A 207 -1.92 5.18 13.78
N PHE A 208 -0.64 4.80 13.77
CA PHE A 208 -0.21 3.43 13.53
C PHE A 208 -0.06 2.62 14.82
N LYS A 209 -0.39 1.32 14.76
CA LYS A 209 -0.16 0.36 15.84
C LYS A 209 1.28 -0.13 15.89
N VAL A 210 1.93 -0.22 14.73
CA VAL A 210 3.32 -0.69 14.58
C VAL A 210 4.25 0.47 14.26
N TYR A 211 5.26 0.65 15.10
CA TYR A 211 6.37 1.56 14.89
C TYR A 211 7.24 1.11 13.71
N SER A 212 7.44 2.03 12.77
CA SER A 212 8.50 1.97 11.77
C SER A 212 8.97 3.40 11.51
N GLN A 213 10.17 3.56 10.95
CA GLN A 213 10.66 4.89 10.58
C GLN A 213 9.70 5.56 9.60
N THR A 214 9.23 4.84 8.59
CA THR A 214 8.28 5.32 7.58
C THR A 214 6.97 5.77 8.20
N ASN A 215 6.33 4.94 9.04
CA ASN A 215 5.08 5.30 9.72
C ASN A 215 5.29 6.53 10.62
N CYS A 216 6.39 6.59 11.37
CA CYS A 216 6.70 7.73 12.23
C CYS A 216 6.88 9.04 11.44
N LEU A 217 7.55 8.99 10.29
CA LEU A 217 7.73 10.15 9.42
C LEU A 217 6.42 10.59 8.78
N MET A 218 5.54 9.63 8.45
CA MET A 218 4.20 9.93 7.93
C MET A 218 3.34 10.68 8.96
N GLU A 219 3.32 10.23 10.23
CA GLU A 219 2.62 10.96 11.29
C GLU A 219 3.22 12.34 11.55
N CYS A 220 4.55 12.45 11.49
CA CYS A 220 5.26 13.71 11.63
C CYS A 220 4.85 14.69 10.53
N LYS A 221 4.83 14.24 9.26
CA LYS A 221 4.41 15.03 8.11
C LYS A 221 2.96 15.49 8.29
N ALA A 222 2.04 14.60 8.64
CA ALA A 222 0.63 14.92 8.85
C ALA A 222 0.42 15.95 9.98
N ASN A 223 1.06 15.77 11.13
CA ASN A 223 0.95 16.70 12.25
C ASN A 223 1.57 18.08 11.90
N TYR A 224 2.72 18.07 11.22
CA TYR A 224 3.39 19.29 10.78
C TYR A 224 2.53 20.09 9.78
N THR A 225 1.96 19.43 8.76
CA THR A 225 1.09 20.09 7.77
C THR A 225 -0.20 20.59 8.41
N LEU A 226 -0.79 19.83 9.35
CA LEU A 226 -1.98 20.28 10.07
C LEU A 226 -1.70 21.54 10.88
N LYS A 227 -0.56 21.60 11.58
CA LYS A 227 -0.19 22.74 12.43
C LYS A 227 0.08 24.00 11.62
N ILE A 228 0.71 23.88 10.45
CA ILE A 228 1.15 25.04 9.66
C ILE A 228 0.10 25.46 8.63
N CYS A 229 -0.48 24.50 7.92
CA CYS A 229 -1.39 24.75 6.81
C CYS A 229 -2.86 24.63 7.21
N GLY A 230 -3.18 24.04 8.36
CA GLY A 230 -4.56 23.78 8.78
C GLY A 230 -5.22 22.59 8.06
N CYS A 231 -4.46 21.81 7.29
CA CYS A 231 -4.96 20.65 6.57
C CYS A 231 -3.93 19.52 6.51
N VAL A 232 -4.40 18.30 6.22
CA VAL A 232 -3.58 17.11 6.00
C VAL A 232 -3.79 16.61 4.59
N GLY A 233 -2.75 15.97 4.03
CA GLY A 233 -2.88 15.18 2.82
C GLY A 233 -3.97 14.13 2.99
N PHE A 234 -4.62 13.79 1.90
CA PHE A 234 -5.67 12.78 1.90
C PHE A 234 -5.14 11.36 2.23
N HIS A 235 -3.89 11.09 1.88
CA HIS A 235 -3.20 9.80 1.96
C HIS A 235 -2.36 9.65 3.24
#